data_AF-U1PHN1-F1
#
_entry.id   AF-U1PHN1-F1
#
_cell.length_a   1.000
_cell.length_b   1.000
_cell.length_c   1.000
_cell.angle_alpha   90.00
_cell.angle_beta   90.00
_cell.angle_gamma   90.00
#
_symmetry.space_group_name_H-M   'P 1'
#
loop_
_entity.id
_entity.type
_entity.pdbx_description
1 polymer ?
#
loop_
_entity_poly.entity_id
_entity_poly.type
_entity_poly.pdbx_seq_one_letter_code
_entity_poly.pdbx_strand_id
1 'polypeptide(L)'
;MPNYPTHARWGRIGAVLTALVVGAGLFAGFDSPPLAVGGALGAAVATFVGAVFPDIDHHRSIPRRKAVRWLRVLVVAGVASLVALNFESLVGFADTAVASTLDDPVVPSEILVGGGTALVALASASSVEPTLDLVTGKHRGWTHNPLVMFVLTAVLAGGVALLTAELPVDQRTAAVTVVATFFTGCLVHIGLDGELRS
;
A
#
# COMPACT_ATOMS: atom_id res chain seq x y z
N MET A 1 -14.58 -15.33 17.52
CA MET A 1 -14.14 -14.36 16.49
C MET A 1 -14.53 -14.92 15.14
N PRO A 2 -15.04 -14.11 14.21
CA PRO A 2 -15.35 -14.56 12.86
C PRO A 2 -14.09 -15.11 12.17
N ASN A 3 -14.26 -16.01 11.21
CA ASN A 3 -13.15 -16.53 10.43
C ASN A 3 -12.90 -15.63 9.19
N TYR A 4 -11.75 -15.81 8.53
CA TYR A 4 -11.39 -15.05 7.33
C TYR A 4 -12.48 -15.02 6.24
N PRO A 5 -13.17 -16.13 5.91
CA PRO A 5 -14.30 -16.09 4.98
C PRO A 5 -15.42 -15.10 5.37
N THR A 6 -15.71 -14.98 6.66
CA THR A 6 -16.70 -14.02 7.17
C THR A 6 -16.22 -12.58 7.03
N HIS A 7 -14.98 -12.26 7.44
CA HIS A 7 -14.42 -10.91 7.23
C HIS A 7 -14.36 -10.56 5.73
N ALA A 8 -13.94 -11.48 4.87
CA ALA A 8 -13.90 -11.27 3.43
C ALA A 8 -15.30 -11.13 2.81
N ARG A 9 -16.33 -11.80 3.34
CA ARG A 9 -17.72 -11.62 2.88
C ARG A 9 -18.22 -10.22 3.22
N TRP A 10 -18.10 -9.81 4.48
CA TRP A 10 -18.55 -8.49 4.90
C TRP A 10 -17.72 -7.35 4.32
N GLY A 11 -16.42 -7.54 4.15
CA GLY A 11 -15.55 -6.60 3.43
C GLY A 11 -16.01 -6.39 1.98
N ARG A 12 -16.44 -7.45 1.29
CA ARG A 12 -17.02 -7.33 -0.07
C ARG A 12 -18.36 -6.59 -0.08
N ILE A 13 -19.23 -6.86 0.90
CA ILE A 13 -20.51 -6.13 1.04
C ILE A 13 -20.23 -4.65 1.29
N GLY A 14 -19.36 -4.32 2.25
CA GLY A 14 -18.93 -2.96 2.54
C GLY A 14 -18.31 -2.27 1.34
N ALA A 15 -17.47 -2.97 0.57
CA ALA A 15 -16.87 -2.46 -0.66
C ALA A 15 -17.91 -2.09 -1.73
N VAL A 16 -18.92 -2.94 -1.96
CA VAL A 16 -20.00 -2.63 -2.92
C VAL A 16 -20.80 -1.41 -2.47
N LEU A 17 -21.20 -1.35 -1.20
CA LEU A 17 -21.95 -0.20 -0.67
C LEU A 17 -21.14 1.10 -0.78
N THR A 18 -19.86 1.04 -0.43
CA THR A 18 -18.97 2.20 -0.47
C THR A 18 -18.71 2.66 -1.90
N ALA A 19 -18.56 1.72 -2.84
CA ALA A 19 -18.42 2.01 -4.27
C ALA A 19 -19.64 2.77 -4.81
N LEU A 20 -20.86 2.34 -4.45
CA LEU A 20 -22.09 3.00 -4.86
C LEU A 20 -22.18 4.42 -4.29
N VAL A 21 -21.87 4.60 -3.00
CA VAL A 21 -21.90 5.91 -2.35
C VAL A 21 -20.86 6.86 -2.95
N VAL A 22 -19.61 6.42 -3.10
CA VAL A 22 -18.54 7.26 -3.66
C VAL A 22 -18.79 7.57 -5.12
N GLY A 23 -19.16 6.57 -5.92
CA GLY A 23 -19.46 6.78 -7.34
C GLY A 23 -20.61 7.76 -7.56
N ALA A 24 -21.72 7.58 -6.84
CA ALA A 24 -22.85 8.51 -6.90
C ALA A 24 -22.47 9.91 -6.40
N GLY A 25 -21.70 10.02 -5.32
CA GLY A 25 -21.25 11.29 -4.78
C GLY A 25 -20.34 12.06 -5.73
N LEU A 26 -19.36 11.39 -6.34
CA LEU A 26 -18.47 11.99 -7.34
C LEU A 26 -19.22 12.39 -8.61
N PHE A 27 -20.17 11.57 -9.07
CA PHE A 27 -21.01 11.93 -10.21
C PHE A 27 -21.86 13.16 -9.91
N ALA A 28 -22.56 13.18 -8.77
CA ALA A 28 -23.41 14.31 -8.39
C ALA A 28 -22.61 15.60 -8.14
N GLY A 29 -21.37 15.50 -7.65
CA GLY A 29 -20.53 16.66 -7.35
C GLY A 29 -19.80 17.26 -8.55
N PHE A 30 -19.45 16.44 -9.55
CA PHE A 30 -18.56 16.84 -10.64
C PHE A 30 -19.10 16.56 -12.06
N ASP A 31 -20.26 15.92 -12.18
CA ASP A 31 -20.88 15.52 -13.46
C ASP A 31 -19.91 14.78 -14.40
N SER A 32 -19.06 13.93 -13.81
CA SER A 32 -17.97 13.24 -14.51
C SER A 32 -18.10 11.73 -14.39
N PRO A 33 -18.63 11.03 -15.43
CA PRO A 33 -18.73 9.57 -15.43
C PRO A 33 -17.38 8.86 -15.22
N PRO A 34 -16.24 9.30 -15.83
CA PRO A 34 -14.95 8.66 -15.59
C PRO A 34 -14.52 8.74 -14.12
N LEU A 35 -14.70 9.89 -13.45
CA LEU A 35 -14.38 10.03 -12.03
C LEU A 35 -15.30 9.20 -11.16
N ALA A 36 -16.59 9.14 -11.48
CA ALA A 36 -17.55 8.30 -10.76
C ALA A 36 -17.19 6.83 -10.83
N VAL A 37 -16.89 6.30 -12.02
CA VAL A 37 -16.52 4.89 -12.22
C VAL A 37 -15.16 4.59 -11.59
N GLY A 38 -14.15 5.43 -11.86
CA GLY A 38 -12.81 5.26 -11.31
C GLY A 38 -12.78 5.35 -9.78
N GLY A 39 -13.49 6.34 -9.22
CA GLY A 39 -13.64 6.52 -7.79
C GLY A 39 -14.42 5.39 -7.12
N ALA A 40 -15.50 4.90 -7.73
CA ALA A 40 -16.25 3.74 -7.23
C ALA A 40 -15.37 2.48 -7.18
N LEU A 41 -14.63 2.18 -8.24
CA LEU A 41 -13.71 1.04 -8.29
C LEU A 41 -12.59 1.18 -7.26
N GLY A 42 -11.97 2.35 -7.18
CA GLY A 42 -10.94 2.65 -6.19
C GLY A 42 -11.45 2.47 -4.76
N ALA A 43 -12.63 3.02 -4.46
CA ALA A 43 -13.27 2.92 -3.16
C ALA A 43 -13.64 1.46 -2.80
N ALA A 44 -14.12 0.67 -3.77
CA ALA A 44 -14.38 -0.75 -3.56
C ALA A 44 -13.11 -1.49 -3.12
N VAL A 45 -12.00 -1.27 -3.85
CA VAL A 45 -10.71 -1.89 -3.56
C VAL A 45 -10.19 -1.44 -2.20
N ALA A 46 -10.13 -0.13 -1.94
CA ALA A 46 -9.62 0.43 -0.70
C ALA A 46 -10.42 -0.05 0.51
N THR A 47 -11.76 -0.07 0.42
CA THR A 47 -12.64 -0.59 1.48
C THR A 47 -12.40 -2.08 1.72
N PHE A 48 -12.30 -2.89 0.66
CA PHE A 48 -12.05 -4.32 0.82
C PHE A 48 -10.68 -4.60 1.46
N VAL A 49 -9.64 -3.87 1.03
CA VAL A 49 -8.30 -3.97 1.63
C VAL A 49 -8.34 -3.55 3.10
N GLY A 50 -9.02 -2.44 3.42
CA GLY A 50 -9.21 -1.99 4.81
C GLY A 50 -9.93 -3.02 5.67
N ALA A 51 -10.90 -3.77 5.13
CA ALA A 51 -11.63 -4.81 5.84
C ALA A 51 -10.81 -6.09 6.10
N VAL A 52 -9.69 -6.26 5.40
CA VAL A 52 -8.78 -7.39 5.55
C VAL A 52 -7.49 -6.97 6.27
N PHE A 53 -7.20 -5.67 6.33
CA PHE A 53 -5.97 -5.12 6.89
C PHE A 53 -5.75 -5.47 8.37
N PRO A 54 -6.73 -5.39 9.29
CA PRO A 54 -6.45 -5.65 10.70
C PRO A 54 -5.83 -7.03 10.96
N ASP A 55 -6.27 -8.05 10.23
CA ASP A 55 -5.77 -9.43 10.26
C ASP A 55 -4.30 -9.61 9.84
N ILE A 56 -3.62 -8.56 9.33
CA ILE A 56 -2.19 -8.69 9.00
C ILE A 56 -1.34 -8.94 10.25
N ASP A 57 -1.82 -8.55 11.43
CA ASP A 57 -1.12 -8.76 12.70
C ASP A 57 -1.16 -10.22 13.20
N HIS A 58 -2.04 -11.06 12.63
CA HIS A 58 -2.09 -12.48 12.92
C HIS A 58 -1.03 -13.24 12.09
N HIS A 59 0.10 -13.64 12.71
CA HIS A 59 1.27 -14.24 12.04
C HIS A 59 0.97 -15.41 11.09
N ARG A 60 -0.09 -16.19 11.34
CA ARG A 60 -0.48 -17.33 10.49
C ARG A 60 -1.70 -17.08 9.60
N SER A 61 -2.17 -15.83 9.47
CA SER A 61 -3.40 -15.51 8.75
C SER A 61 -3.20 -15.53 7.23
N ILE A 62 -4.27 -15.83 6.50
CA ILE A 62 -4.27 -15.71 5.03
C ILE A 62 -4.00 -14.25 4.60
N PRO A 63 -4.62 -13.23 5.22
CA PRO A 63 -4.32 -11.81 4.97
C PRO A 63 -2.84 -11.47 5.07
N ARG A 64 -2.16 -11.87 6.15
CA ARG A 64 -0.74 -11.58 6.34
C ARG A 64 0.12 -12.18 5.23
N ARG A 65 -0.09 -13.46 4.88
CA ARG A 65 0.66 -14.11 3.79
C ARG A 65 0.48 -13.39 2.45
N LYS A 66 -0.73 -12.92 2.16
CA LYS A 66 -1.01 -12.11 0.96
C LYS A 66 -0.33 -10.75 1.04
N ALA A 67 -0.42 -10.06 2.16
CA ALA A 67 0.21 -8.76 2.39
C ALA A 67 1.73 -8.84 2.22
N VAL A 68 2.40 -9.80 2.88
CA VAL A 68 3.85 -10.05 2.74
C VAL A 68 4.23 -10.25 1.27
N ARG A 69 3.50 -11.09 0.53
CA ARG A 69 3.78 -11.33 -0.89
C ARG A 69 3.70 -10.05 -1.71
N TRP A 70 2.63 -9.27 -1.56
CA TRP A 70 2.44 -8.05 -2.33
C TRP A 70 3.42 -6.95 -1.93
N LEU A 71 3.71 -6.79 -0.63
CA LEU A 71 4.73 -5.85 -0.16
C LEU A 71 6.12 -6.21 -0.68
N ARG A 72 6.47 -7.50 -0.75
CA ARG A 72 7.71 -7.94 -1.42
C ARG A 72 7.77 -7.52 -2.88
N VAL A 73 6.68 -7.74 -3.63
CA VAL A 73 6.60 -7.31 -5.04
C VAL A 73 6.73 -5.79 -5.16
N LEU A 74 6.04 -5.03 -4.30
CA LEU A 74 6.10 -3.57 -4.29
C LEU A 74 7.50 -3.06 -3.95
N VAL A 75 8.19 -3.68 -2.98
CA VAL A 75 9.56 -3.32 -2.63
C VAL A 75 10.51 -3.58 -3.80
N VAL A 76 10.40 -4.74 -4.47
CA VAL A 76 11.21 -5.04 -5.66
C VAL A 76 10.94 -4.05 -6.77
N ALA A 77 9.66 -3.78 -7.07
CA ALA A 77 9.27 -2.81 -8.08
C ALA A 77 9.75 -1.39 -7.74
N GLY A 78 9.68 -1.00 -6.46
CA GLY A 78 10.16 0.29 -5.96
C GLY A 78 11.67 0.44 -6.14
N VAL A 79 12.45 -0.56 -5.70
CA VAL A 79 13.91 -0.57 -5.90
C VAL A 79 14.27 -0.51 -7.39
N ALA A 80 13.63 -1.34 -8.22
CA ALA A 80 13.87 -1.36 -9.65
C ALA A 80 13.52 0.00 -10.31
N SER A 81 12.42 0.62 -9.91
CA SER A 81 12.02 1.93 -10.41
C SER A 81 12.99 3.03 -10.00
N LEU A 82 13.43 3.05 -8.74
CA LEU A 82 14.43 3.99 -8.24
C LEU A 82 15.75 3.86 -9.00
N VAL A 83 16.19 2.63 -9.25
CA VAL A 83 17.41 2.39 -10.04
C VAL A 83 17.22 2.82 -11.48
N ALA A 84 16.11 2.47 -12.13
CA ALA A 84 15.84 2.87 -13.51
C ALA A 84 15.86 4.39 -13.68
N LEU A 85 15.31 5.13 -12.72
CA LEU A 85 15.32 6.60 -12.72
C LEU A 85 16.72 7.21 -12.51
N ASN A 86 17.65 6.47 -11.90
CA ASN A 86 18.99 6.96 -11.55
C ASN A 86 20.11 6.14 -12.21
N PHE A 87 19.80 5.38 -13.26
CA PHE A 87 20.68 4.34 -13.78
C PHE A 87 22.02 4.91 -14.25
N GLU A 88 22.00 5.98 -15.04
CA GLU A 88 23.23 6.64 -15.54
C GLU A 88 24.12 7.15 -14.41
N SER A 89 23.53 7.72 -13.35
CA SER A 89 24.27 8.18 -12.18
C SER A 89 24.89 7.02 -11.39
N LEU A 90 24.17 5.90 -11.27
CA LEU A 90 24.67 4.70 -10.60
C LEU A 90 25.81 4.03 -11.39
N VAL A 91 25.72 3.99 -12.72
CA VAL A 91 26.79 3.47 -13.58
C VAL A 91 28.04 4.33 -13.48
N GLY A 92 27.91 5.66 -13.58
CA GLY A 92 29.07 6.56 -13.43
C GLY A 92 29.72 6.49 -12.04
N PHE A 93 28.92 6.29 -10.99
CA PHE A 93 29.45 6.01 -9.66
C PHE A 93 30.21 4.68 -9.61
N ALA A 94 29.64 3.62 -10.20
CA ALA A 94 30.28 2.30 -10.26
C ALA A 94 31.60 2.36 -11.02
N ASP A 95 31.67 3.06 -12.17
CA ASP A 95 32.91 3.27 -12.92
C ASP A 95 34.00 3.89 -12.04
N THR A 96 33.64 4.93 -11.29
CA THR A 96 34.57 5.64 -10.41
C THR A 96 35.04 4.76 -9.26
N ALA A 97 34.10 4.06 -8.61
CA ALA A 97 34.41 3.19 -7.46
C ALA A 97 35.28 2.01 -7.90
N VAL A 98 34.96 1.38 -9.03
CA VAL A 98 35.67 0.22 -9.55
C VAL A 98 37.07 0.61 -10.02
N ALA A 99 37.23 1.69 -10.78
CA ALA A 99 38.53 2.19 -11.21
C ALA A 99 39.44 2.57 -10.03
N SER A 100 38.87 2.99 -8.90
CA SER A 100 39.63 3.28 -7.68
C SER A 100 40.07 2.03 -6.90
N THR A 101 39.48 0.87 -7.18
CA THR A 101 39.70 -0.36 -6.40
C THR A 101 40.40 -1.46 -7.21
N LEU A 102 40.25 -1.45 -8.54
CA LEU A 102 40.78 -2.45 -9.46
C LEU A 102 41.45 -1.72 -10.64
N ASP A 103 42.74 -1.97 -10.87
CA ASP A 103 43.51 -1.35 -11.96
C ASP A 103 43.01 -1.73 -13.36
N ASP A 104 42.29 -2.85 -13.51
CA ASP A 104 41.70 -3.30 -14.79
C ASP A 104 40.40 -4.09 -14.56
N PRO A 105 39.24 -3.41 -14.54
CA PRO A 105 37.97 -4.08 -14.26
C PRO A 105 37.45 -4.87 -15.46
N VAL A 106 37.43 -6.19 -15.30
CA VAL A 106 36.91 -7.15 -16.30
C VAL A 106 35.38 -7.09 -16.45
N VAL A 107 34.67 -6.52 -15.46
CA VAL A 107 33.20 -6.51 -15.41
C VAL A 107 32.66 -5.11 -15.73
N PRO A 108 31.82 -4.95 -16.76
CA PRO A 108 31.14 -3.68 -17.06
C PRO A 108 30.32 -3.16 -15.88
N SER A 109 30.35 -1.85 -15.64
CA SER A 109 29.66 -1.19 -14.53
C SER A 109 28.15 -1.36 -14.57
N GLU A 110 27.55 -1.51 -15.75
CA GLU A 110 26.13 -1.81 -15.92
C GLU A 110 25.77 -3.17 -15.31
N ILE A 111 26.66 -4.16 -15.43
CA ILE A 111 26.47 -5.49 -14.82
C ILE A 111 26.58 -5.37 -13.30
N LEU A 112 27.50 -4.57 -12.79
CA LEU A 112 27.65 -4.33 -11.35
C LEU A 112 26.42 -3.62 -10.77
N VAL A 113 25.91 -2.58 -11.44
CA VAL A 113 24.69 -1.88 -11.05
C VAL A 113 23.49 -2.82 -11.11
N GLY A 114 23.34 -3.60 -12.18
CA GLY A 114 22.25 -4.57 -12.32
C GLY A 114 22.28 -5.66 -11.25
N GLY A 115 23.46 -6.26 -11.01
CA GLY A 115 23.68 -7.26 -9.97
C GLY A 115 23.45 -6.70 -8.56
N GLY A 116 24.01 -5.52 -8.26
CA GLY A 116 23.80 -4.82 -7.00
C GLY A 116 22.32 -4.48 -6.77
N THR A 117 21.61 -4.04 -7.80
CA THR A 117 20.17 -3.78 -7.75
C THR A 117 19.38 -5.04 -7.40
N ALA A 118 19.68 -6.16 -8.05
CA ALA A 118 19.02 -7.43 -7.76
C ALA A 118 19.26 -7.88 -6.30
N LEU A 119 20.49 -7.72 -5.79
CA LEU A 119 20.83 -8.03 -4.40
C LEU A 119 20.09 -7.12 -3.40
N VAL A 120 20.06 -5.80 -3.64
CA VAL A 120 19.35 -4.84 -2.80
C VAL A 120 17.84 -5.11 -2.82
N ALA A 121 17.26 -5.41 -3.98
CA ALA A 121 15.85 -5.76 -4.11
C ALA A 121 15.52 -7.05 -3.34
N LEU A 122 16.36 -8.08 -3.44
CA LEU A 122 16.17 -9.34 -2.72
C LEU A 122 16.31 -9.15 -1.20
N ALA A 123 17.32 -8.41 -0.74
CA ALA A 123 17.53 -8.10 0.67
C ALA A 123 16.38 -7.27 1.25
N SER A 124 15.89 -6.29 0.48
CA SER A 124 14.75 -5.46 0.89
C SER A 124 13.45 -6.27 0.92
N ALA A 125 13.24 -7.18 -0.04
CA ALA A 125 12.08 -8.06 -0.04
C ALA A 125 12.12 -9.08 1.12
N SER A 126 13.31 -9.61 1.45
CA SER A 126 13.43 -10.56 2.56
C SER A 126 13.15 -9.90 3.92
N SER A 127 13.42 -8.60 4.07
CA SER A 127 13.17 -7.84 5.30
C SER A 127 11.70 -7.47 5.54
N VAL A 128 10.81 -7.61 4.54
CA VAL A 128 9.38 -7.27 4.66
C VAL A 128 8.69 -8.00 5.82
N GLU A 129 8.93 -9.30 5.94
CA GLU A 129 8.25 -10.13 6.95
C GLU A 129 8.77 -9.84 8.37
N PRO A 130 10.09 -9.81 8.63
CA PRO A 130 10.63 -9.34 9.91
C PRO A 130 10.16 -7.93 10.28
N THR A 131 10.10 -7.01 9.31
CA THR A 131 9.62 -5.63 9.56
C THR A 131 8.15 -5.64 9.95
N LEU A 132 7.32 -6.41 9.26
CA LEU A 132 5.92 -6.58 9.65
C LEU A 132 5.79 -7.25 11.02
N ASP A 133 6.61 -8.25 11.35
CA ASP A 133 6.62 -8.89 12.68
C ASP A 133 6.94 -7.85 13.76
N LEU A 134 7.95 -7.01 13.56
CA LEU A 134 8.33 -5.94 14.49
C LEU A 134 7.22 -4.89 14.66
N VAL A 135 6.60 -4.46 13.55
CA VAL A 135 5.56 -3.43 13.57
C VAL A 135 4.24 -3.96 14.12
N THR A 136 3.88 -5.21 13.84
CA THR A 136 2.61 -5.79 14.29
C THR A 136 2.69 -6.38 15.68
N GLY A 137 3.80 -7.06 16.04
CA GLY A 137 4.28 -7.44 17.39
C GLY A 137 3.36 -8.30 18.27
N LYS A 138 2.07 -7.99 18.30
CA LYS A 138 1.00 -8.62 19.07
C LYS A 138 -0.18 -8.84 18.14
N HIS A 139 -0.82 -9.99 18.30
CA HIS A 139 -2.14 -10.23 17.71
C HIS A 139 -3.16 -9.28 18.34
N ARG A 140 -4.04 -8.67 17.52
CA ARG A 140 -4.96 -7.59 17.94
C ARG A 140 -4.22 -6.39 18.51
N GLY A 141 -3.18 -5.99 17.79
CA GLY A 141 -2.37 -4.83 18.12
C GLY A 141 -3.03 -3.51 17.70
N TRP A 142 -2.21 -2.55 17.33
CA TRP A 142 -2.67 -1.22 16.90
C TRP A 142 -3.54 -1.26 15.63
N THR A 143 -3.46 -2.32 14.82
CA THR A 143 -4.27 -2.50 13.59
C THR A 143 -5.76 -2.70 13.89
N HIS A 144 -6.11 -3.04 15.12
CA HIS A 144 -7.48 -3.20 15.61
C HIS A 144 -7.97 -1.99 16.41
N ASN A 145 -7.12 -0.97 16.61
CA ASN A 145 -7.52 0.27 17.28
C ASN A 145 -8.11 1.25 16.26
N PRO A 146 -9.41 1.61 16.37
CA PRO A 146 -10.07 2.47 15.37
C PRO A 146 -9.48 3.88 15.33
N LEU A 147 -9.01 4.43 16.45
CA LEU A 147 -8.39 5.74 16.48
C LEU A 147 -7.03 5.73 15.77
N VAL A 148 -6.22 4.69 15.96
CA VAL A 148 -4.95 4.55 15.23
C VAL A 148 -5.21 4.38 13.74
N MET A 149 -6.19 3.57 13.33
CA MET A 149 -6.58 3.43 11.92
C MET A 149 -7.09 4.72 11.30
N PHE A 150 -7.86 5.51 12.06
CA PHE A 150 -8.32 6.83 11.62
C PHE A 150 -7.14 7.77 11.37
N VAL A 151 -6.23 7.90 12.34
CA VAL A 151 -5.05 8.78 12.23
C VAL A 151 -4.17 8.34 11.06
N LEU A 152 -3.90 7.04 10.92
CA LEU A 152 -3.12 6.52 9.80
C LEU A 152 -3.77 6.84 8.46
N THR A 153 -5.08 6.61 8.34
CA THR A 153 -5.81 6.89 7.10
C THR A 153 -5.83 8.39 6.80
N ALA A 154 -5.97 9.25 7.81
CA ALA A 154 -5.93 10.70 7.66
C ALA A 154 -4.54 11.17 7.19
N VAL A 155 -3.45 10.61 7.73
CA VAL A 155 -2.08 10.90 7.28
C VAL A 155 -1.90 10.47 5.83
N LEU A 156 -2.37 9.27 5.45
CA LEU A 156 -2.28 8.79 4.07
C LEU A 156 -3.10 9.67 3.10
N ALA A 157 -4.33 10.02 3.49
CA ALA A 157 -5.19 10.90 2.71
C ALA A 157 -4.58 12.31 2.55
N GLY A 158 -3.99 12.86 3.62
CA GLY A 158 -3.25 14.12 3.58
C GLY A 158 -2.03 14.05 2.68
N GLY A 159 -1.27 12.95 2.73
CA GLY A 159 -0.16 12.68 1.82
C GLY A 159 -0.61 12.65 0.36
N VAL A 160 -1.71 11.97 0.05
CA VAL A 160 -2.28 11.97 -1.31
C VAL A 160 -2.74 13.36 -1.72
N ALA A 161 -3.38 14.13 -0.83
CA ALA A 161 -3.78 15.51 -1.12
C ALA A 161 -2.57 16.40 -1.49
N LEU A 162 -1.43 16.24 -0.79
CA LEU A 162 -0.19 16.96 -1.10
C LEU A 162 0.42 16.50 -2.43
N LEU A 163 0.49 15.19 -2.67
CA LEU A 163 1.05 14.63 -3.90
C LEU A 163 0.21 14.94 -5.14
N THR A 164 -1.07 15.24 -4.96
CA THR A 164 -2.03 15.58 -6.03
C THR A 164 -2.43 17.06 -6.01
N ALA A 165 -1.65 17.92 -5.35
CA ALA A 165 -1.99 19.34 -5.18
C ALA A 165 -2.18 20.09 -6.50
N GLU A 166 -1.39 19.72 -7.53
CA GLU A 166 -1.43 20.31 -8.87
C GLU A 166 -2.52 19.74 -9.79
N LEU A 167 -3.23 18.68 -9.35
CA LEU A 167 -4.34 18.14 -10.13
C LEU A 167 -5.59 19.02 -9.99
N PRO A 168 -6.49 18.98 -11.00
CA PRO A 168 -7.84 19.52 -10.87
C PRO A 168 -8.55 19.07 -9.58
N VAL A 169 -9.35 19.96 -9.00
CA VAL A 169 -9.97 19.79 -7.67
C VAL A 169 -10.82 18.53 -7.60
N ASP A 170 -11.52 18.18 -8.68
CA ASP A 170 -12.33 16.98 -8.83
C ASP A 170 -11.49 15.69 -8.75
N GLN A 171 -10.37 15.64 -9.47
CA GLN A 171 -9.43 14.50 -9.45
C GLN A 171 -8.78 14.34 -8.07
N ARG A 172 -8.32 15.44 -7.47
CA ARG A 172 -7.75 15.44 -6.11
C ARG A 172 -8.78 14.98 -5.08
N THR A 173 -10.01 15.47 -5.17
CA THR A 173 -11.12 15.07 -4.28
C THR A 173 -11.41 13.58 -4.42
N ALA A 174 -11.48 13.06 -5.64
CA ALA A 174 -11.68 11.64 -5.90
C ALA A 174 -10.55 10.79 -5.28
N ALA A 175 -9.28 11.17 -5.49
CA ALA A 175 -8.13 10.46 -4.96
C ALA A 175 -8.13 10.40 -3.43
N VAL A 176 -8.35 11.55 -2.76
CA VAL A 176 -8.43 11.65 -1.29
C VAL A 176 -9.61 10.83 -0.75
N THR A 177 -10.78 10.93 -1.41
CA THR A 177 -11.99 10.19 -1.01
C THR A 177 -11.76 8.68 -1.08
N VAL A 178 -11.16 8.17 -2.16
CA VAL A 178 -10.83 6.75 -2.32
C VAL A 178 -9.94 6.26 -1.17
N VAL A 179 -8.89 7.00 -0.82
CA VAL A 179 -8.02 6.64 0.31
C VAL A 179 -8.79 6.61 1.62
N ALA A 180 -9.65 7.61 1.87
CA ALA A 180 -10.44 7.67 3.08
C ALA A 180 -11.34 6.44 3.29
N THR A 181 -11.83 5.81 2.21
CA THR A 181 -12.68 4.61 2.32
C THR A 181 -11.98 3.38 2.86
N PHE A 182 -10.64 3.36 2.87
CA PHE A 182 -9.88 2.33 3.58
C PHE A 182 -10.30 2.24 5.05
N PHE A 183 -10.52 3.39 5.70
CA PHE A 183 -10.97 3.44 7.09
C PHE A 183 -12.36 2.81 7.28
N THR A 184 -13.28 3.02 6.34
CA THR A 184 -14.59 2.34 6.33
C THR A 184 -14.41 0.82 6.35
N GLY A 185 -13.46 0.31 5.57
CA GLY A 185 -13.07 -1.10 5.59
C GLY A 185 -12.62 -1.57 6.99
N CYS A 186 -11.71 -0.82 7.61
CA CYS A 186 -11.25 -1.13 8.96
C CYS A 186 -12.40 -1.15 9.98
N LEU A 187 -13.34 -0.21 9.90
CA LEU A 187 -14.52 -0.18 10.76
C LEU A 187 -15.43 -1.40 10.56
N VAL A 188 -15.61 -1.87 9.32
CA VAL A 188 -16.34 -3.13 9.05
C VAL A 188 -15.65 -4.30 9.76
N HIS A 189 -14.32 -4.39 9.70
CA HIS A 189 -13.58 -5.45 10.35
C HIS A 189 -13.70 -5.39 11.89
N ILE A 190 -13.32 -4.26 12.48
CA ILE A 190 -13.29 -4.04 13.94
C ILE A 190 -14.71 -4.17 14.52
N GLY A 191 -15.72 -3.70 13.78
CA GLY A 191 -17.13 -3.85 14.16
C GLY A 191 -17.60 -5.30 14.22
N LEU A 192 -17.18 -6.14 13.27
CA LEU A 192 -17.49 -7.58 13.30
C LEU A 192 -16.81 -8.31 14.45
N ASP A 193 -15.66 -7.82 14.88
CA ASP A 193 -14.96 -8.33 16.06
C ASP A 193 -15.56 -7.85 17.39
N GLY A 194 -16.50 -6.89 17.35
CA GLY A 194 -17.13 -6.32 18.52
C GLY A 194 -16.26 -5.29 19.27
N GLU A 195 -15.13 -4.89 18.69
CA GLU A 195 -14.11 -4.05 19.33
C GLU A 195 -14.37 -2.54 19.20
N LEU A 196 -15.48 -2.13 18.56
CA LEU A 196 -15.90 -0.72 18.50
C LEU A 196 -16.54 -0.21 19.80
N ARG A 197 -16.85 -1.10 20.76
CA ARG A 197 -17.61 -0.78 21.98
C ARG A 197 -16.79 -0.82 23.26
N SER A 198 -15.51 -1.22 23.16
CA SER A 198 -14.56 -1.35 24.26
C SER A 198 -13.63 -0.14 24.31
#